data_AF-A0A0D3BX30-F1
#
_entry.id   AF-A0A0D3BX30-F1
#
_cell.length_a   1.000
_cell.length_b   1.000
_cell.length_c   1.000
_cell.angle_alpha   90.00
_cell.angle_beta   90.00
_cell.angle_gamma   90.00
#
_symmetry.space_group_name_H-M   'P 1'
#
loop_
_entity.id
_entity.type
_entity.pdbx_description
1 polymer ?
#
loop_
_entity_poly.entity_id
_entity_poly.type
_entity_poly.pdbx_seq_one_letter_code
_entity_poly.pdbx_strand_id
1 'polypeptide(L)'
;MDVNGFQVLPSQVESVRLIFKRHPDIAVEFRAKNQHLRNACMDFLLSLIETMCQSLEDLSNEDLVEADIALTYLKDAGFKVDWLEKKLDIVKDKKEKEQSSLARLQEMEDSLLKLKQHCSDLDALVEKEHEELSDTRTPMSFDDVV
;
A
#
# COMPACT_ATOMS: atom_id res chain seq x y z
N MET A 1 -6.93 -20.96 25.85
CA MET A 1 -5.83 -21.94 25.99
C MET A 1 -4.63 -21.21 26.58
N ASP A 2 -3.87 -21.84 27.47
CA ASP A 2 -2.64 -21.23 28.01
C ASP A 2 -1.44 -21.50 27.09
N VAL A 3 -0.69 -20.45 26.77
CA VAL A 3 0.58 -20.50 26.03
C VAL A 3 1.58 -19.61 26.75
N ASN A 4 2.59 -20.20 27.40
CA ASN A 4 3.63 -19.48 28.16
C ASN A 4 3.05 -18.49 29.20
N GLY A 5 1.96 -18.87 29.87
CA GLY A 5 1.29 -18.04 30.87
C GLY A 5 0.38 -16.94 30.30
N PHE A 6 0.09 -16.96 29.00
CA PHE A 6 -0.90 -16.11 28.35
C PHE A 6 -2.14 -16.93 28.01
N GLN A 7 -3.32 -16.48 28.42
CA GLN A 7 -4.57 -17.13 28.04
C GLN A 7 -5.08 -16.48 26.75
N VAL A 8 -5.10 -17.27 25.67
CA VAL A 8 -5.45 -16.80 24.32
C VAL A 8 -6.60 -17.61 23.73
N LEU A 9 -7.29 -17.04 22.73
CA LEU A 9 -8.36 -17.73 22.02
C LEU A 9 -7.82 -18.96 21.26
N PRO A 10 -8.62 -20.02 21.08
CA PRO A 10 -8.19 -21.20 20.32
C PRO A 10 -7.62 -20.87 18.92
N SER A 11 -8.19 -19.88 18.24
CA SER A 11 -7.75 -19.39 16.93
C SER A 11 -6.35 -18.75 16.95
N GLN A 12 -5.92 -18.20 18.08
CA GLN A 12 -4.64 -17.49 18.22
C GLN A 12 -3.50 -18.38 18.70
N VAL A 13 -3.80 -19.59 19.20
CA VAL A 13 -2.82 -20.47 19.86
C VAL A 13 -1.58 -20.71 19.00
N GLU A 14 -1.79 -21.03 17.72
CA GLU A 14 -0.68 -21.39 16.84
C GLU A 14 0.19 -20.19 16.49
N SER A 15 -0.42 -19.01 16.30
CA SER A 15 0.29 -17.75 16.10
C SER A 15 1.16 -17.39 17.31
N VAL A 16 0.60 -17.48 18.53
CA VAL A 16 1.33 -17.18 19.76
C VAL A 16 2.47 -18.18 19.97
N ARG A 17 2.23 -19.47 19.74
CA ARG A 17 3.30 -20.50 19.77
C ARG A 17 4.41 -20.21 18.78
N LEU A 18 4.06 -19.79 17.56
CA LEU A 18 5.03 -19.44 16.54
C LEU A 18 5.88 -18.22 16.94
N ILE A 19 5.27 -17.21 17.54
CA ILE A 19 5.97 -16.04 18.07
C ILE A 19 7.01 -16.48 19.11
N PHE A 20 6.61 -17.23 20.14
CA PHE A 20 7.55 -17.73 21.16
C PHE A 20 8.60 -18.69 20.59
N LYS A 21 8.27 -19.47 19.55
CA LYS A 21 9.25 -20.33 18.89
C LYS A 21 10.34 -19.53 18.17
N ARG A 22 9.98 -18.40 17.53
CA ARG A 22 10.92 -17.54 16.79
C ARG A 22 11.62 -16.52 17.67
N HIS A 23 10.93 -16.07 18.72
CA HIS A 23 11.34 -15.02 19.64
C HIS A 23 11.10 -15.50 21.08
N PRO A 24 11.88 -16.47 21.57
CA PRO A 24 11.66 -17.10 22.88
C PRO A 24 11.82 -16.14 24.06
N ASP A 25 12.56 -15.05 23.88
CA ASP A 25 12.82 -14.01 24.87
C ASP A 25 11.83 -12.84 24.82
N ILE A 26 10.80 -12.90 23.96
CA ILE A 26 9.88 -11.79 23.70
C ILE A 26 9.22 -11.21 24.96
N ALA A 27 8.94 -12.03 25.97
CA ALA A 27 8.24 -11.62 27.19
C ALA A 27 9.10 -11.81 28.45
N VAL A 28 10.43 -11.92 28.33
CA VAL A 28 11.31 -12.23 29.47
C VAL A 28 11.34 -11.09 30.51
N GLU A 29 11.16 -9.85 30.08
CA GLU A 29 11.11 -8.66 30.94
C GLU A 29 9.68 -8.25 31.29
N PHE A 30 8.67 -8.95 30.77
CA PHE A 30 7.27 -8.67 31.01
C PHE A 30 6.86 -9.17 32.42
N ARG A 31 6.58 -8.23 33.33
CA ARG A 31 6.36 -8.52 34.76
C ARG A 31 4.89 -8.45 35.21
N ALA A 32 3.95 -8.31 34.29
CA ALA A 32 2.54 -8.26 34.64
C ALA A 32 2.08 -9.57 35.33
N LYS A 33 1.57 -9.43 36.56
CA LYS A 33 1.00 -10.54 37.34
C LYS A 33 -0.51 -10.71 37.13
N ASN A 34 -1.20 -9.65 36.71
CA ASN A 34 -2.62 -9.68 36.45
C ASN A 34 -2.91 -10.38 35.13
N GLN A 35 -3.71 -11.46 35.15
CA GLN A 35 -3.96 -12.27 33.96
C GLN A 35 -4.68 -11.49 32.84
N HIS A 36 -5.61 -10.60 33.18
CA HIS A 36 -6.30 -9.77 32.19
C HIS A 36 -5.32 -8.87 31.45
N LEU A 37 -4.38 -8.25 32.17
CA LEU A 37 -3.34 -7.42 31.55
C LEU A 37 -2.40 -8.25 30.66
N ARG A 38 -2.01 -9.46 31.11
CA ARG A 38 -1.18 -10.36 30.28
C ARG A 38 -1.87 -10.67 28.95
N ASN A 39 -3.14 -11.06 29.01
CA ASN A 39 -3.92 -11.41 27.83
C ASN A 39 -4.09 -10.18 26.92
N ALA A 40 -4.48 -9.04 27.48
CA ALA A 40 -4.66 -7.80 26.72
C ALA A 40 -3.38 -7.36 25.99
N CYS A 41 -2.20 -7.48 26.61
CA CYS A 41 -0.94 -7.19 25.94
C CYS A 41 -0.65 -8.17 24.78
N MET A 42 -0.98 -9.45 24.94
CA MET A 42 -0.80 -10.44 23.88
C MET A 42 -1.78 -10.21 22.72
N ASP A 43 -3.05 -9.92 23.02
CA ASP A 43 -4.05 -9.55 22.02
C ASP A 43 -3.62 -8.29 21.27
N PHE A 44 -3.11 -7.28 21.98
CA PHE A 44 -2.59 -6.06 21.39
C PHE A 44 -1.40 -6.31 20.45
N LEU A 45 -0.45 -7.15 20.87
CA LEU A 45 0.67 -7.58 20.01
C LEU A 45 0.18 -8.30 18.74
N LEU A 46 -0.80 -9.19 18.88
CA LEU A 46 -1.37 -9.91 17.74
C LEU A 46 -2.07 -8.96 16.78
N SER A 47 -2.89 -8.03 17.29
CA SER A 47 -3.58 -7.03 16.47
C SER A 47 -2.59 -6.14 15.71
N LEU A 48 -1.49 -5.71 16.35
CA LEU A 48 -0.42 -4.98 15.68
C LEU A 48 0.19 -5.78 14.51
N ILE A 49 0.51 -7.06 14.74
CA ILE A 49 1.07 -7.94 13.70
C ILE A 49 0.06 -8.11 12.57
N GLU A 50 -1.23 -8.27 12.87
CA GLU A 50 -2.30 -8.39 11.89
C GLU A 50 -2.41 -7.12 11.02
N THR A 51 -2.39 -5.93 11.64
CA THR A 51 -2.36 -4.65 10.91
C THR A 51 -1.17 -4.59 9.95
N MET A 52 0.03 -4.96 10.42
CA MET A 52 1.23 -4.98 9.57
C MET A 52 1.22 -6.03 8.45
N CYS A 53 0.33 -7.02 8.52
CA CYS A 53 0.15 -8.05 7.49
C CYS A 53 -0.92 -7.68 6.45
N GLN A 54 -1.62 -6.56 6.61
CA GLN A 54 -2.60 -6.08 5.63
C GLN A 54 -1.95 -5.73 4.30
N SER A 55 -2.77 -5.62 3.25
CA SER A 55 -2.29 -5.16 1.96
C SER A 55 -1.76 -3.72 2.09
N LEU A 56 -0.78 -3.34 1.27
CA LEU A 56 -0.29 -1.97 1.30
C LEU A 56 -1.40 -0.98 0.92
N GLU A 57 -2.32 -1.36 0.04
CA GLU A 57 -3.47 -0.55 -0.37
C GLU A 57 -4.39 -0.22 0.81
N ASP A 58 -4.69 -1.21 1.66
CA ASP A 58 -5.55 -1.04 2.83
C ASP A 58 -4.84 -0.32 3.99
N LEU A 59 -3.51 -0.39 4.05
CA LEU A 59 -2.72 0.17 5.13
C LEU A 59 -2.49 1.68 4.93
N SER A 60 -2.97 2.50 5.87
CA SER A 60 -2.79 3.95 5.81
C SER A 60 -1.47 4.40 6.46
N ASN A 61 -1.05 5.64 6.17
CA ASN A 61 0.09 6.24 6.86
C ASN A 61 -0.20 6.47 8.35
N GLU A 62 -1.46 6.69 8.72
CA GLU A 62 -1.88 6.80 10.13
C GLU A 62 -1.72 5.47 10.86
N ASP A 63 -2.11 4.35 10.23
CA ASP A 63 -1.93 3.01 10.79
C ASP A 63 -0.45 2.70 11.06
N LEU A 64 0.46 3.18 10.20
CA LEU A 64 1.91 3.04 10.38
C LEU A 64 2.44 3.86 11.56
N VAL A 65 1.88 5.04 11.80
CA VAL A 65 2.23 5.88 12.96
C VAL A 65 1.69 5.24 14.24
N GLU A 66 0.45 4.76 14.23
CA GLU A 66 -0.14 4.06 15.37
C GLU A 66 0.63 2.76 15.68
N ALA A 67 1.15 2.08 14.65
CA ALA A 67 2.01 0.91 14.82
C ALA A 67 3.33 1.24 15.57
N ASP A 68 3.96 2.40 15.31
CA ASP A 68 5.14 2.84 16.09
C ASP A 68 4.79 3.09 17.55
N ILE A 69 3.66 3.75 17.78
CA ILE A 69 3.17 4.06 19.12
C ILE A 69 2.87 2.76 19.88
N ALA A 70 2.20 1.80 19.23
CA ALA A 70 1.92 0.49 19.77
C ALA A 70 3.19 -0.29 20.13
N LEU A 71 4.22 -0.26 19.28
CA LEU A 71 5.52 -0.87 19.58
C LEU A 71 6.18 -0.24 20.80
N THR A 72 6.10 1.08 20.94
CA THR A 72 6.61 1.80 22.11
C THR A 72 5.93 1.31 23.39
N TYR A 73 4.59 1.21 23.40
CA TYR A 73 3.86 0.69 24.55
C TYR A 73 4.21 -0.77 24.90
N LEU A 74 4.42 -1.62 23.88
CA LEU A 74 4.84 -3.00 24.10
C LEU A 74 6.23 -3.07 24.74
N LYS A 75 7.18 -2.24 24.29
CA LYS A 75 8.51 -2.14 24.89
C LYS A 75 8.46 -1.65 26.32
N ASP A 76 7.67 -0.61 26.59
CA ASP A 76 7.47 -0.08 27.94
C ASP A 76 6.84 -1.11 28.88
N ALA A 77 5.99 -2.00 28.35
CA ALA A 77 5.44 -3.11 29.10
C ALA A 77 6.49 -4.22 29.39
N GLY A 78 7.62 -4.22 28.70
CA GLY A 78 8.71 -5.19 28.85
C GLY A 78 8.73 -6.28 27.77
N PHE A 79 8.08 -6.06 26.61
CA PHE A 79 8.21 -6.94 25.45
C PHE A 79 9.46 -6.59 24.62
N LYS A 80 10.20 -7.62 24.20
CA LYS A 80 11.33 -7.49 23.26
C LYS A 80 10.85 -7.58 21.82
N VAL A 81 10.47 -6.42 21.26
CA VAL A 81 9.88 -6.30 19.92
C VAL A 81 10.80 -5.65 18.88
N ASP A 82 12.12 -5.62 19.12
CA ASP A 82 13.09 -5.02 18.18
C ASP A 82 13.05 -5.65 16.77
N TRP A 83 12.66 -6.93 16.70
CA TRP A 83 12.47 -7.60 15.42
C TRP A 83 11.24 -7.08 14.66
N LEU A 84 10.19 -6.67 15.38
CA LEU A 84 8.95 -6.16 14.81
C LEU A 84 9.12 -4.69 14.40
N GLU A 85 9.88 -3.89 15.16
CA GLU A 85 10.32 -2.54 14.76
C GLU A 85 11.00 -2.57 13.39
N LYS A 86 11.99 -3.45 13.21
CA LYS A 86 12.68 -3.62 11.91
C LYS A 86 11.74 -4.07 10.79
N LYS A 87 10.70 -4.83 11.11
CA LYS A 87 9.70 -5.25 10.12
C LYS A 87 8.78 -4.09 9.76
N LEU A 88 8.44 -3.24 10.71
CA LEU A 88 7.63 -2.05 10.47
C LEU A 88 8.37 -1.07 9.56
N ASP A 89 9.68 -0.86 9.76
CA ASP A 89 10.50 -0.05 8.86
C ASP A 89 10.43 -0.55 7.41
N ILE A 90 10.55 -1.88 7.21
CA ILE A 90 10.41 -2.49 5.88
C ILE A 90 9.01 -2.26 5.28
N VAL A 91 7.96 -2.28 6.10
CA VAL A 91 6.60 -2.02 5.63
C VAL A 91 6.44 -0.55 5.23
N LYS A 92 6.97 0.39 6.01
CA LYS A 92 6.99 1.83 5.69
C LYS A 92 7.72 2.11 4.37
N ASP A 93 8.91 1.54 4.19
CA ASP A 93 9.69 1.68 2.95
C ASP A 93 8.90 1.18 1.73
N LYS A 94 8.18 0.06 1.89
CA LYS A 94 7.32 -0.47 0.83
C LYS A 94 6.12 0.43 0.55
N LYS A 95 5.51 1.00 1.58
CA LYS A 95 4.36 1.92 1.46
C LYS A 95 4.75 3.20 0.73
N GLU A 96 5.90 3.78 1.06
CA GLU A 96 6.44 4.95 0.36
C GLU A 96 6.70 4.63 -1.13
N LYS A 97 7.31 3.48 -1.41
CA LYS A 97 7.57 3.04 -2.79
C LYS A 97 6.28 2.81 -3.59
N GLU A 98 5.24 2.25 -2.96
CA GLU A 98 3.92 2.11 -3.57
C GLU A 98 3.36 3.48 -3.95
N GLN A 99 3.31 4.42 -3.00
CA GLN A 99 2.78 5.78 -3.22
C GLN A 99 3.53 6.50 -4.35
N SER A 100 4.87 6.42 -4.36
CA SER A 100 5.69 6.99 -5.43
C SER A 100 5.39 6.35 -6.79
N SER A 101 5.17 5.03 -6.82
CA SER A 101 4.85 4.30 -8.05
C SER A 101 3.46 4.65 -8.58
N LEU A 102 2.47 4.81 -7.69
CA LEU A 102 1.13 5.26 -8.05
C LEU A 102 1.14 6.69 -8.62
N ALA A 103 1.89 7.61 -8.01
CA ALA A 103 2.02 8.97 -8.52
C ALA A 103 2.62 9.01 -9.93
N ARG A 104 3.69 8.22 -10.17
CA ARG A 104 4.30 8.07 -11.50
C ARG A 104 3.36 7.46 -12.53
N LEU A 105 2.57 6.47 -12.12
CA LEU A 105 1.58 5.83 -13.00
C LEU A 105 0.52 6.84 -13.43
N GLN A 106 0.00 7.64 -12.50
CA GLN A 106 -0.95 8.71 -12.81
C GLN A 106 -0.37 9.74 -13.80
N GLU A 107 0.88 10.16 -13.61
CA GLU A 107 1.55 11.09 -14.53
C GLU A 107 1.70 10.50 -15.95
N MET A 108 2.01 9.21 -16.05
CA MET A 108 2.09 8.49 -17.33
C MET A 108 0.72 8.40 -18.00
N GLU A 109 -0.34 8.11 -17.24
CA GLU A 109 -1.72 8.07 -17.76
C GLU A 109 -2.16 9.44 -18.30
N ASP A 110 -1.90 10.52 -17.55
CA ASP A 110 -2.20 11.89 -17.98
C ASP A 110 -1.44 12.27 -19.26
N SER A 111 -0.17 11.86 -19.36
CA SER A 111 0.66 12.10 -20.55
C SER A 111 0.16 11.31 -21.76
N LEU A 112 -0.28 10.07 -21.56
CA LEU A 112 -0.89 9.25 -22.60
C LEU A 112 -2.20 9.89 -23.10
N LEU A 113 -3.02 10.40 -22.19
CA LEU A 113 -4.28 11.07 -22.55
C LEU A 113 -4.03 12.32 -23.39
N LYS A 114 -3.03 13.16 -23.03
CA LYS A 114 -2.62 14.32 -23.82
C LYS A 114 -2.11 13.93 -25.21
N LEU A 115 -1.29 12.87 -25.29
CA LEU A 115 -0.78 12.39 -26.58
C LEU A 115 -1.91 11.88 -27.48
N LYS A 116 -2.87 11.14 -26.91
CA LYS A 116 -4.05 10.68 -27.64
C LYS A 116 -4.85 11.83 -28.23
N GLN A 117 -5.07 12.90 -27.45
CA GLN A 117 -5.74 14.10 -27.95
C GLN A 117 -4.97 14.74 -29.11
N HIS A 118 -3.66 14.91 -28.96
CA HIS A 118 -2.82 15.47 -30.01
C HIS A 118 -2.84 14.64 -31.30
N CYS A 119 -2.86 13.30 -31.19
CA CYS A 119 -3.05 12.43 -32.36
C CYS A 119 -4.39 12.69 -33.05
N SER A 120 -5.49 12.80 -32.29
CA SER A 120 -6.80 13.13 -32.88
C SER A 120 -6.83 14.49 -33.57
N ASP A 121 -6.17 15.49 -32.98
CA ASP A 121 -6.07 16.82 -33.58
C ASP A 121 -5.26 16.79 -34.90
N LEU A 122 -4.17 16.01 -34.93
CA LEU A 122 -3.38 15.79 -36.14
C LEU A 122 -4.17 15.03 -37.21
N ASP A 123 -4.89 13.98 -36.84
CA ASP A 123 -5.73 13.21 -37.77
C ASP A 123 -6.77 14.13 -38.43
N ALA A 124 -7.40 15.01 -37.66
CA ALA A 124 -8.35 16.00 -38.21
C ALA A 124 -7.70 16.99 -39.19
N LEU A 125 -6.46 17.42 -38.93
CA LEU A 125 -5.70 18.26 -39.86
C LEU A 125 -5.36 17.53 -41.16
N VAL A 126 -4.99 16.25 -41.07
CA VAL A 126 -4.69 15.41 -42.23
C VAL A 126 -5.92 15.21 -43.11
N GLU A 127 -7.07 14.88 -42.52
CA GLU A 127 -8.32 14.71 -43.27
C GLU A 127 -8.73 16.02 -43.98
N LYS A 128 -8.60 17.16 -43.29
CA LYS A 128 -8.89 18.47 -43.87
C LYS A 128 -8.01 18.78 -45.10
N GLU A 129 -6.70 18.57 -45.00
CA GLU A 129 -5.79 18.78 -46.13
C GLU A 129 -6.08 17.83 -47.30
N HIS A 130 -6.51 16.60 -47.01
CA HIS A 130 -6.93 15.65 -48.04
C HIS A 130 -8.18 16.13 -48.80
N GLU A 131 -9.17 16.70 -48.08
CA GLU A 131 -10.34 17.34 -48.68
C GLU A 131 -9.94 18.54 -49.56
N GLU A 132 -9.13 19.47 -49.06
CA GLU A 132 -8.67 20.65 -49.82
C GLU A 132 -7.86 20.23 -51.09
N LEU A 133 -7.04 19.19 -50.98
CA LEU A 133 -6.29 18.64 -52.11
C LEU A 133 -7.22 17.96 -53.15
N SER A 134 -8.30 17.33 -52.71
CA SER A 134 -9.31 16.74 -53.60
C SER A 134 -10.06 17.83 -54.37
N ASP A 135 -10.47 18.90 -53.68
CA ASP A 135 -11.19 20.02 -54.28
C ASP A 135 -10.33 20.74 -55.32
N THR A 136 -9.06 21.04 -54.99
CA THR A 136 -8.12 21.71 -55.93
C THR A 136 -7.79 20.87 -57.17
N ARG A 137 -7.88 19.54 -57.08
CA ARG A 137 -7.66 18.63 -58.21
C ARG A 137 -8.90 18.44 -59.09
N THR A 138 -10.05 18.92 -58.66
CA THR A 138 -11.28 18.81 -59.44
C THR A 138 -11.18 19.71 -60.68
N PRO A 139 -11.24 19.15 -61.91
CA PRO A 139 -11.13 19.95 -63.13
C PRO A 139 -12.35 20.88 -63.29
N MET A 140 -12.12 22.09 -63.80
CA MET A 140 -13.21 23.02 -64.15
C MET A 140 -14.14 22.41 -65.21
N SER A 141 -15.44 22.64 -65.09
CA SER A 141 -16.36 22.26 -66.16
C SER A 141 -16.24 23.23 -67.34
N PHE A 142 -16.73 22.83 -68.51
CA PHE A 142 -16.74 23.70 -69.68
C PHE A 142 -17.53 24.99 -69.43
N ASP A 143 -18.64 24.91 -68.70
CA ASP A 143 -19.49 26.06 -68.36
C ASP A 143 -18.84 27.00 -67.32
N ASP A 144 -17.91 26.52 -66.50
CA ASP A 144 -17.16 27.37 -65.55
C ASP A 144 -16.07 28.21 -66.25
N VAL A 145 -15.67 27.83 -67.47
CA VAL A 145 -14.56 28.44 -68.21
C VAL A 145 -15.04 29.47 -69.25
N VAL A 146 -16.26 29.33 -69.76
CA VAL A 146 -16.81 30.11 -70.90
C VAL A 146 -17.71 31.27 -70.44
#